data_AF-A0A8J3QCG4-F1
#
_entry.id   AF-A0A8J3QCG4-F1
#
_cell.length_a   1.000
_cell.length_b   1.000
_cell.length_c   1.000
_cell.angle_alpha   90.00
_cell.angle_beta   90.00
_cell.angle_gamma   90.00
#
_symmetry.space_group_name_H-M   'P 1'
#
loop_
_entity.id
_entity.type
_entity.pdbx_description
1 polymer ?
#
loop_
_entity_poly.entity_id
_entity_poly.type
_entity_poly.pdbx_seq_one_letter_code
_entity_poly.pdbx_strand_id
1 'polypeptide(L)' 'MTHWREGVAYLQVRPHSFHQLRVVKATQRPPEIVESGCVVVKVRLRIPDRAFAPLQPEATVTVPEELVQHPIVVEAVDPS' A
#
# COMPACT_ATOMS: atom_id res chain seq x y z
N MET A 1 -17.20 2.69 15.69
CA MET A 1 -17.07 4.10 15.25
C MET A 1 -15.69 4.27 14.64
N THR A 2 -15.57 4.88 13.45
CA THR A 2 -14.27 5.08 12.79
C THR A 2 -13.60 6.33 13.35
N HIS A 3 -12.42 6.16 13.97
CA HIS A 3 -11.60 7.27 14.43
C HIS A 3 -10.76 7.85 13.27
N TRP A 4 -10.56 9.16 13.29
CA TRP A 4 -9.87 9.91 12.24
C TRP A 4 -8.76 10.75 12.85
N ARG A 5 -7.63 10.83 12.14
CA ARG A 5 -6.58 11.82 12.38
C ARG A 5 -6.70 12.95 11.40
N GLU A 6 -6.53 14.16 11.91
CA GLU A 6 -6.50 15.38 11.11
C GLU A 6 -5.14 16.05 11.23
N GLY A 7 -4.72 16.71 10.15
CA GLY A 7 -3.46 17.43 10.13
C GLY A 7 -3.38 18.40 8.97
N VAL A 8 -2.33 19.21 8.96
CA VAL A 8 -2.00 20.09 7.85
C VAL A 8 -0.59 19.74 7.36
N ALA A 9 -0.43 19.69 6.05
CA ALA A 9 0.87 19.54 5.41
C ALA A 9 1.06 20.63 4.36
N TYR A 10 2.32 20.99 4.14
CA TYR A 10 2.76 21.91 3.10
C TYR A 10 3.54 21.10 2.07
N LEU A 11 3.01 21.03 0.86
CA LEU A 11 3.58 20.27 -0.24
C LEU A 11 4.29 21.22 -1.19
N GLN A 12 5.55 20.97 -1.50
CA GLN A 12 6.22 21.61 -2.62
C GLN A 12 5.98 20.76 -3.86
N VAL A 13 5.32 21.32 -4.86
CA VAL A 13 4.91 20.62 -6.08
C VAL A 13 5.46 21.32 -7.32
N ARG A 14 5.75 20.55 -8.36
CA ARG A 14 6.14 21.08 -9.67
C ARG A 14 5.53 20.26 -10.81
N PRO A 15 5.43 20.81 -12.03
CA PRO A 15 5.03 20.04 -13.20
C PRO A 15 5.94 18.83 -13.42
N HIS A 16 5.36 17.67 -13.72
CA HIS A 16 6.09 16.47 -14.15
C HIS A 16 5.83 16.14 -15.61
N SER A 17 4.58 16.28 -16.05
CA SER A 17 4.13 16.16 -17.44
C SER A 17 2.96 17.11 -17.68
N PHE A 18 2.47 17.21 -18.92
CA PHE A 18 1.41 18.15 -19.33
C PHE A 18 0.16 18.15 -18.42
N HIS A 19 -0.14 17.02 -17.77
CA HIS A 19 -1.32 16.88 -16.91
C HIS A 19 -1.00 16.33 -15.51
N GLN A 20 0.27 16.28 -15.11
CA GLN A 20 0.66 15.72 -13.81
C GLN A 20 1.57 16.64 -13.02
N LEU A 21 1.28 16.72 -11.72
CA LEU A 21 2.12 17.37 -10.73
C LEU A 21 2.90 16.31 -9.96
N ARG A 22 4.14 16.61 -9.62
CA ARG A 22 4.96 15.81 -8.72
C ARG A 22 5.13 16.54 -7.41
N VAL A 23 4.85 15.86 -6.30
CA VAL A 23 5.27 16.30 -4.97
C VAL A 23 6.76 16.04 -4.84
N VAL A 24 7.51 17.10 -4.56
CA VAL A 24 8.97 17.06 -4.38
C VAL A 24 9.31 16.98 -2.89
N LYS A 25 8.60 17.74 -2.06
CA LYS A 25 8.84 17.82 -0.61
C LYS A 25 7.52 17.99 0.14
N ALA A 26 7.45 17.42 1.34
CA ALA A 26 6.32 17.60 2.25
C ALA A 26 6.84 18.00 3.64
N THR A 27 6.28 19.06 4.22
CA THR A 27 6.65 19.59 5.54
C THR A 27 5.41 19.84 6.40
N GLN A 28 5.56 19.80 7.72
CA GLN A 28 4.45 20.07 8.66
C GLN A 28 4.22 21.58 8.87
N ARG A 29 5.26 22.40 8.64
CA ARG A 29 5.22 23.87 8.73
C ARG A 29 5.46 24.48 7.35
N PRO A 30 5.04 25.74 7.12
CA PRO A 30 5.40 26.47 5.92
C PRO A 30 6.92 26.44 5.69
N PRO A 31 7.41 26.09 4.49
CA PRO A 31 8.83 26.07 4.23
C PRO A 31 9.38 27.50 4.12
N GLU A 32 10.56 27.74 4.69
CA GLU A 32 11.28 29.01 4.55
C GLU A 32 11.91 29.16 3.17
N ILE A 33 12.38 28.03 2.59
CA ILE A 33 12.98 27.96 1.27
C ILE A 33 12.16 27.01 0.39
N VAL A 34 11.80 27.50 -0.79
CA VAL A 34 11.09 26.73 -1.82
C VAL A 34 12.10 26.24 -2.85
N GLU A 35 12.03 24.96 -3.18
CA GLU A 35 12.86 24.33 -4.22
C GLU A 35 12.60 24.99 -5.57
N SER A 36 13.64 25.11 -6.40
CA SER A 36 13.53 25.77 -7.70
C SER A 36 12.46 25.11 -8.59
N GLY A 37 11.62 25.95 -9.20
CA GLY A 37 10.50 25.52 -10.04
C GLY A 37 9.34 24.87 -9.28
N CYS A 38 9.34 24.92 -7.95
CA CYS A 38 8.23 24.42 -7.13
C CYS A 38 7.32 25.55 -6.65
N VAL A 39 6.06 25.19 -6.41
CA VAL A 39 5.09 26.02 -5.67
C VAL A 39 4.68 25.30 -4.39
N VAL A 40 4.30 26.07 -3.36
CA VAL A 40 3.87 25.51 -2.07
C VAL A 40 2.34 25.43 -2.03
N VAL A 41 1.81 24.24 -1.73
CA VAL A 41 0.39 23.98 -1.55
C VAL A 41 0.14 23.54 -0.11
N LYS A 42 -0.71 24.27 0.60
CA LYS A 42 -1.18 23.87 1.94
C LYS A 42 -2.37 22.94 1.80
N VAL A 43 -2.27 21.73 2.35
CA VAL A 43 -3.35 20.74 2.34
C VAL A 43 -3.79 20.41 3.75
N ARG A 44 -5.11 20.26 3.95
CA ARG A 44 -5.68 19.69 5.17
C ARG A 44 -5.97 18.22 4.91
N LEU A 45 -5.43 17.37 5.76
CA LEU A 45 -5.55 15.92 5.66
C LEU A 45 -6.52 15.43 6.72
N ARG A 46 -7.35 14.46 6.34
CA ARG A 46 -8.20 13.70 7.24
C ARG A 46 -8.07 12.23 6.85
N ILE A 47 -7.38 11.46 7.68
CA ILE A 47 -7.00 10.07 7.38
C ILE A 47 -7.61 9.15 8.45
N PRO A 48 -8.28 8.05 8.07
CA PRO A 48 -8.79 7.08 9.03
C PRO A 48 -7.65 6.44 9.83
N ASP A 49 -7.84 6.20 11.12
CA ASP A 49 -6.80 5.59 11.96
C ASP A 49 -6.33 4.23 11.44
N ARG A 50 -7.25 3.44 10.89
CA ARG A 50 -6.95 2.13 10.29
C ARG A 50 -5.97 2.19 9.11
N ALA A 51 -5.82 3.35 8.45
CA ALA A 51 -4.90 3.50 7.31
C ALA A 51 -3.42 3.50 7.74
N PHE A 52 -3.15 3.66 9.04
CA PHE A 52 -1.82 3.54 9.63
C PHE A 52 -1.52 2.12 10.13
N ALA A 53 -2.46 1.18 9.99
CA ALA A 53 -2.19 -0.22 10.30
C ALA A 53 -1.13 -0.79 9.32
N PRO A 54 -0.21 -1.65 9.78
CA PRO A 54 0.74 -2.30 8.89
C PRO A 54 0.01 -3.03 7.76
N LEU A 55 0.57 -2.96 6.56
CA LEU A 55 0.10 -3.81 5.47
C LEU A 55 0.34 -5.26 5.90
N GLN A 56 -0.74 -6.04 6.00
CA GLN A 56 -0.60 -7.47 6.19
C GLN A 56 -0.11 -8.05 4.86
N PRO A 57 1.03 -8.76 4.81
CA PRO A 57 1.45 -9.43 3.61
C PRO A 57 0.45 -10.56 3.31
N GLU A 58 -0.41 -10.37 2.34
CA GLU A 58 -1.26 -11.43 1.81
C GLU A 58 -0.49 -12.17 0.71
N ALA A 59 0.03 -13.35 1.04
CA ALA A 59 0.57 -14.27 0.04
C ALA A 59 -0.52 -15.27 -0.33
N THR A 60 -1.04 -15.18 -1.56
CA THR A 60 -1.89 -16.24 -2.12
C THR A 60 -0.96 -17.33 -2.64
N VAL A 61 -0.90 -18.47 -1.95
CA VAL A 61 -0.19 -19.66 -2.41
C VAL A 61 -1.17 -20.52 -3.18
N THR A 62 -1.07 -20.52 -4.51
CA THR A 62 -1.77 -21.48 -5.36
C THR A 62 -0.98 -22.77 -5.38
N VAL A 63 -1.51 -23.83 -4.77
CA VAL A 63 -0.94 -25.18 -4.87
C VAL A 63 -1.49 -25.85 -6.14
N PRO A 64 -0.66 -26.22 -7.13
CA PRO A 64 -1.09 -26.99 -8.29
C PRO A 64 -1.70 -28.33 -7.86
N GLU A 65 -2.80 -28.72 -8.51
CA GLU A 65 -3.54 -29.96 -8.22
C GLU A 65 -2.67 -31.22 -8.37
N GLU A 66 -1.67 -31.17 -9.26
CA GLU A 66 -0.69 -32.23 -9.51
C GLU A 66 0.18 -32.57 -8.29
N LEU A 67 0.28 -31.66 -7.32
CA LEU A 67 1.05 -31.86 -6.09
C LEU A 67 0.21 -32.41 -4.92
N VAL A 68 -1.10 -32.60 -5.12
CA VAL A 68 -2.01 -33.16 -4.12
C VAL A 68 -1.94 -34.69 -4.16
N GLN A 69 -1.22 -35.29 -3.21
CA GLN A 69 -1.15 -36.75 -3.08
C GLN A 69 -2.45 -37.30 -2.46
N HIS A 70 -3.06 -38.26 -3.15
CA HIS A 70 -4.22 -39.00 -2.65
C HIS A 70 -3.77 -40.39 -2.18
N PRO A 71 -4.18 -40.85 -0.98
CA PRO A 71 -3.82 -42.19 -0.51
C PRO A 71 -4.50 -43.26 -1.37
N ILE A 72 -3.70 -44.15 -1.95
CA ILE A 72 -4.20 -45.33 -2.67
C ILE A 72 -4.24 -46.48 -1.67
N VAL A 73 -5.45 -46.98 -1.39
CA VAL A 73 -5.65 -48.20 -0.60
C VAL A 73 -5.65 -49.38 -1.56
N VAL A 74 -4.73 -50.32 -1.37
CA VAL A 74 -4.68 -51.59 -2.10
C VAL A 74 -5.06 -52.73 -1.17
N GLU A 75 -6.06 -53.51 -1.56
CA GLU A 75 -6.38 -54.78 -0.90
C GLU A 75 -5.55 -55.89 -1.57
N ALA A 76 -4.74 -56.59 -0.78
CA ALA A 76 -4.00 -57.74 -1.26
C ALA A 76 -4.96 -58.94 -1.39
N VAL A 77 -5.04 -59.53 -2.57
CA VAL A 77 -5.78 -60.78 -2.80
C VAL A 77 -4.77 -61.92 -2.82
N ASP A 78 -4.85 -62.81 -1.82
CA ASP A 78 -4.02 -64.01 -1.73
C ASP A 78 -4.55 -65.06 -2.73
N PRO A 79 -3.74 -65.54 -3.69
CA PRO A 79 -4.16 -66.60 -4.60
C PRO A 79 -4.12 -67.95 -3.85
N SER A 80 -5.29 -68.57 -3.71
CA SER A 80 -5.45 -69.93 -3.15
C SER A 80 -4.86 -71.01 -4.04
#